data_AF-A0A971USD1-F1
#
_entry.id   AF-A0A971USD1-F1
#
_cell.length_a   1.000
_cell.length_b   1.000
_cell.length_c   1.000
_cell.angle_alpha   90.00
_cell.angle_beta   90.00
_cell.angle_gamma   90.00
#
_symmetry.space_group_name_H-M   'P 1'
#
loop_
_entity.id
_entity.type
_entity.pdbx_description
1 polymer ?
#
loop_
_entity_poly.entity_id
_entity_poly.type
_entity_poly.pdbx_seq_one_letter_code
_entity_poly.pdbx_strand_id
1 'polypeptide(L)'
;MRNAVIVSAVRTPVGKCGGALATIEAYKLGAAVVKEAIKRAKISEDLVDEVIFGNLMGHDINNIARMVALEAGLPIEKPALTIDRQCGTSLNAIALGAM
;
A
#
# COMPACT_ATOMS: atom_id res chain seq x y z
N MET A 1 16.19 -13.38 -16.98
CA MET A 1 15.28 -12.65 -16.07
C MET A 1 15.96 -11.37 -15.65
N ARG A 2 15.20 -10.28 -15.45
CA ARG A 2 15.73 -9.06 -14.82
C ARG A 2 15.62 -9.21 -13.30
N ASN A 3 16.55 -8.61 -12.56
CA ASN A 3 16.53 -8.65 -11.10
C ASN A 3 15.60 -7.55 -10.57
N ALA A 4 14.61 -7.90 -9.75
CA ALA A 4 13.81 -6.95 -9.00
C ALA A 4 14.58 -6.47 -7.77
N VAL A 5 14.44 -5.19 -7.41
CA VAL A 5 15.11 -4.57 -6.25
C VAL A 5 14.12 -3.71 -5.46
N ILE A 6 14.31 -3.61 -4.15
CA ILE A 6 13.55 -2.71 -3.29
C ILE A 6 14.27 -1.36 -3.23
N VAL A 7 13.64 -0.30 -3.74
CA VAL A 7 14.24 1.05 -3.82
C VAL A 7 13.85 1.96 -2.66
N SER A 8 12.80 1.64 -1.92
CA SER A 8 12.30 2.40 -0.77
C SER A 8 11.46 1.50 0.14
N ALA A 9 11.55 1.73 1.44
CA ALA A 9 10.80 0.98 2.45
C ALA A 9 10.44 1.88 3.63
N VAL A 10 9.16 1.93 3.97
CA VAL A 10 8.61 2.74 5.06
C VAL A 10 7.43 2.03 5.72
N ARG A 11 7.08 2.45 6.93
CA ARG A 11 5.87 2.00 7.63
C ARG A 11 5.34 3.09 8.54
N THR A 12 4.07 3.00 8.91
CA THR A 12 3.53 3.76 10.03
C THR A 12 4.09 3.23 11.37
N PRO A 13 3.94 4.00 12.46
CA PRO A 13 3.95 3.44 13.80
C PRO A 13 2.87 2.36 13.95
N VAL A 14 3.10 1.38 14.81
CA VAL A 14 2.09 0.37 15.15
C VAL A 14 1.32 0.85 16.38
N GLY A 15 0.01 1.03 16.24
CA GLY A 15 -0.88 1.45 17.32
C GLY A 15 -1.36 0.26 18.17
N LYS A 16 -1.68 0.52 19.44
CA LYS A 16 -2.48 -0.42 20.25
C LYS A 16 -3.93 -0.43 19.75
N CYS A 17 -4.62 -1.55 19.90
CA CYS A 17 -6.06 -1.63 19.65
C CYS A 17 -6.80 -0.57 20.50
N GLY A 18 -7.68 0.21 19.87
CA GLY A 18 -8.37 1.34 20.51
C GLY A 18 -7.46 2.53 20.88
N GLY A 19 -6.21 2.55 20.41
CA GLY A 19 -5.23 3.59 20.72
C GLY A 19 -5.19 4.75 19.72
N ALA A 20 -4.03 5.40 19.62
CA ALA A 20 -3.84 6.65 18.88
C ALA A 20 -4.18 6.61 17.37
N LEU A 21 -4.24 5.43 16.76
CA LEU A 21 -4.56 5.27 15.33
C LEU A 21 -5.99 4.77 15.09
N ALA A 22 -6.79 4.54 16.15
CA ALA A 22 -8.08 3.87 16.03
C ALA A 22 -9.14 4.66 15.25
N THR A 23 -9.01 6.00 15.21
CA THR A 23 -9.94 6.88 14.49
C THR A 23 -9.50 7.17 13.05
N ILE A 24 -8.39 6.58 12.60
CA ILE A 24 -7.86 6.82 11.27
C ILE A 24 -8.28 5.67 10.37
N GLU A 25 -8.94 6.01 9.27
CA GLU A 25 -9.31 5.06 8.23
C GLU A 25 -8.10 4.28 7.72
N ALA A 26 -8.25 2.96 7.55
CA ALA A 26 -7.15 2.08 7.19
C ALA A 26 -6.48 2.47 5.86
N TYR A 27 -7.25 2.92 4.87
CA TYR A 27 -6.69 3.38 3.59
C TYR A 27 -5.87 4.66 3.72
N LYS A 28 -6.14 5.53 4.71
CA LYS A 28 -5.33 6.73 4.95
C LYS A 28 -3.97 6.37 5.55
N LEU A 29 -3.92 5.36 6.41
CA LEU A 29 -2.66 4.81 6.92
C LEU A 29 -1.83 4.20 5.78
N GLY A 30 -2.47 3.46 4.88
CA GLY A 30 -1.83 2.92 3.67
C GLY A 30 -1.35 4.02 2.71
N ALA A 31 -2.17 5.05 2.48
CA ALA A 31 -1.82 6.16 1.60
C ALA A 31 -0.62 6.94 2.11
N ALA A 32 -0.54 7.18 3.42
CA ALA A 32 0.60 7.84 4.05
C ALA A 32 1.92 7.10 3.77
N VAL A 33 1.93 5.77 3.82
CA VAL A 33 3.14 4.98 3.54
C VAL A 33 3.47 4.93 2.05
N VAL A 34 2.48 4.83 1.17
CA VAL A 34 2.71 4.86 -0.29
C VAL A 34 3.31 6.20 -0.72
N LYS A 35 2.71 7.31 -0.27
CA LYS A 35 3.20 8.66 -0.57
C LYS A 35 4.63 8.89 -0.07
N GLU A 36 4.92 8.47 1.15
CA GLU A 36 6.27 8.59 1.71
C GLU A 36 7.27 7.65 1.01
N ALA A 37 6.86 6.45 0.60
CA ALA A 37 7.72 5.52 -0.14
C ALA A 37 8.15 6.09 -1.50
N ILE A 38 7.20 6.62 -2.28
CA ILE A 38 7.42 7.31 -3.56
C ILE A 38 8.37 8.49 -3.37
N LYS A 39 8.09 9.34 -2.38
CA LYS A 39 8.93 10.49 -2.03
C LYS A 39 10.37 10.10 -1.69
N ARG A 40 10.58 9.04 -0.89
CA ARG A 40 11.93 8.56 -0.54
C ARG A 40 12.66 7.89 -1.71
N ALA A 41 11.91 7.22 -2.60
CA ALA A 41 12.44 6.68 -3.84
C ALA A 41 12.82 7.78 -4.84
N LYS A 42 12.36 9.03 -4.64
CA LYS A 42 12.58 10.19 -5.53
C LYS A 42 12.08 9.92 -6.95
N ILE A 43 10.94 9.25 -7.06
CA ILE A 43 10.24 9.02 -8.33
C ILE A 43 8.96 9.86 -8.36
N SER A 44 8.46 10.10 -9.57
CA SER A 44 7.16 10.72 -9.79
C SER A 44 6.05 9.66 -9.74
N GLU A 45 4.84 10.06 -9.36
CA GLU A 45 3.69 9.17 -9.16
C GLU A 45 3.27 8.44 -10.45
N ASP A 46 3.52 9.03 -11.61
CA ASP A 46 3.27 8.45 -12.94
C ASP A 46 4.17 7.25 -13.27
N LEU A 47 5.32 7.12 -12.60
CA LEU A 47 6.22 5.97 -12.75
C LEU A 47 5.75 4.74 -11.97
N VAL A 48 4.70 4.85 -11.15
CA VAL A 48 4.10 3.70 -10.48
C VAL A 48 3.18 2.97 -11.46
N ASP A 49 3.44 1.69 -11.70
CA ASP A 49 2.63 0.88 -12.61
C ASP A 49 1.39 0.31 -11.91
N GLU A 50 1.52 -0.19 -10.68
CA GLU A 50 0.42 -0.80 -9.93
C GLU A 50 0.67 -0.70 -8.42
N VAL A 51 -0.41 -0.58 -7.62
CA VAL A 51 -0.36 -0.69 -6.16
C VAL A 51 -0.95 -2.02 -5.70
N ILE A 52 -0.12 -2.89 -5.13
CA ILE A 52 -0.56 -4.14 -4.50
C ILE A 52 -0.55 -3.95 -2.98
N PHE A 53 -1.72 -4.05 -2.34
CA PHE A 53 -1.84 -3.79 -0.91
C PHE A 53 -2.58 -4.94 -0.20
N GLY A 54 -2.06 -5.31 0.96
CA GLY A 54 -2.64 -6.38 1.77
C GLY A 54 -3.65 -5.85 2.79
N ASN A 55 -4.80 -6.51 2.89
CA ASN A 55 -5.76 -6.21 3.96
C ASN A 55 -6.61 -7.43 4.30
N LEU A 56 -6.76 -7.69 5.60
CA LEU A 56 -7.42 -8.89 6.12
C LEU A 56 -8.87 -8.65 6.56
N MET A 57 -9.17 -7.51 7.19
CA MET A 57 -10.44 -7.30 7.93
C MET A 57 -11.19 -6.01 7.56
N GLY A 58 -10.84 -5.35 6.45
CA GLY A 58 -11.51 -4.13 5.98
C GLY A 58 -12.64 -4.42 5.00
N HIS A 59 -13.71 -5.07 5.45
CA HIS A 59 -14.85 -5.41 4.58
C HIS A 59 -15.70 -4.20 4.17
N ASP A 60 -15.51 -3.05 4.79
CA ASP A 60 -16.24 -1.82 4.45
C ASP A 60 -15.74 -1.20 3.12
N ILE A 61 -14.57 -1.63 2.64
CA ILE A 61 -13.95 -1.11 1.42
C ILE A 61 -13.57 -2.28 0.50
N ASN A 62 -14.30 -2.45 -0.59
CA ASN A 62 -14.10 -3.56 -1.54
C ASN A 62 -12.66 -3.67 -2.07
N ASN A 63 -12.03 -2.55 -2.44
CA ASN A 63 -10.64 -2.52 -2.90
C ASN A 63 -9.88 -1.42 -2.16
N ILE A 64 -9.35 -1.76 -0.98
CA ILE A 64 -8.59 -0.82 -0.16
C ILE A 64 -7.29 -0.38 -0.82
N ALA A 65 -6.63 -1.24 -1.62
CA ALA A 65 -5.45 -0.86 -2.39
C ALA A 65 -5.75 0.30 -3.35
N ARG A 66 -6.94 0.28 -3.96
CA ARG A 66 -7.39 1.37 -4.83
C ARG A 66 -7.65 2.67 -4.07
N MET A 67 -8.28 2.58 -2.90
CA MET A 67 -8.46 3.76 -2.03
C MET A 67 -7.12 4.32 -1.55
N VAL A 68 -6.17 3.46 -1.19
CA VAL A 68 -4.80 3.83 -0.81
C VAL A 68 -4.10 4.55 -1.96
N ALA A 69 -4.17 4.03 -3.18
CA ALA A 69 -3.54 4.62 -4.36
C ALA A 69 -4.09 6.03 -4.66
N LEU A 70 -5.42 6.18 -4.66
CA LEU A 70 -6.08 7.46 -4.93
C LEU A 70 -5.80 8.49 -3.83
N GLU A 71 -5.91 8.09 -2.56
CA GLU A 71 -5.62 8.96 -1.41
C GLU A 71 -4.13 9.36 -1.35
N ALA A 72 -3.23 8.51 -1.86
CA ALA A 72 -1.79 8.83 -1.98
C ALA A 72 -1.49 9.81 -3.12
N GLY A 73 -2.45 10.08 -4.01
CA GLY A 73 -2.31 11.00 -5.13
C GLY A 73 -1.86 10.36 -6.43
N LEU A 74 -1.93 9.02 -6.56
CA LEU A 74 -1.59 8.37 -7.83
C LEU A 74 -2.66 8.68 -8.89
N PRO A 75 -2.26 8.74 -10.18
CA PRO A 75 -3.20 8.97 -11.28
C PRO A 75 -4.32 7.93 -11.32
N ILE A 76 -5.51 8.36 -11.75
CA ILE A 76 -6.72 7.52 -11.73
C ILE A 76 -6.59 6.29 -12.63
N GLU A 77 -5.79 6.34 -13.68
CA GLU A 77 -5.52 5.24 -14.58
C GLU A 77 -4.65 4.12 -13.98
N LYS A 78 -3.95 4.38 -12.86
CA LYS A 78 -3.06 3.39 -12.25
C LYS A 78 -3.85 2.28 -11.53
N PRO A 79 -3.71 1.01 -11.93
CA PRO A 79 -4.42 -0.09 -11.28
C PRO A 79 -3.96 -0.29 -9.83
N ALA A 80 -4.82 -0.95 -9.05
CA ALA A 80 -4.49 -1.36 -7.70
C ALA A 80 -5.22 -2.64 -7.33
N LEU A 81 -4.51 -3.55 -6.67
CA LEU A 81 -4.96 -4.88 -6.29
C LEU A 81 -4.91 -5.05 -4.78
N THR A 82 -6.07 -5.34 -4.19
CA THR A 82 -6.14 -5.82 -2.80
C THR A 82 -5.97 -7.33 -2.80
N ILE A 83 -5.10 -7.83 -1.94
CA ILE A 83 -4.93 -9.28 -1.71
C ILE A 83 -5.15 -9.61 -0.24
N ASP A 84 -5.50 -10.86 0.02
CA ASP A 84 -5.61 -11.41 1.37
C ASP A 84 -5.05 -12.85 1.42
N ARG A 85 -4.05 -13.02 2.28
CA ARG A 85 -3.48 -14.28 2.74
C ARG A 85 -3.14 -14.16 4.24
N GLN A 86 -4.09 -13.66 5.02
CA GLN A 86 -3.96 -13.47 6.47
C GLN A 86 -2.70 -12.67 6.85
N CYS A 87 -1.97 -13.09 7.88
CA CYS A 87 -0.75 -12.44 8.34
C CYS A 87 0.37 -12.42 7.28
N GLY A 88 0.31 -13.31 6.28
CA GLY A 88 1.32 -13.42 5.21
C GLY A 88 1.08 -12.49 4.02
N THR A 89 0.00 -11.71 4.03
CA THR A 89 -0.45 -10.92 2.87
C THR A 89 0.59 -9.90 2.40
N SER A 90 1.28 -9.21 3.31
CA SER A 90 2.29 -8.21 2.93
C SER A 90 3.48 -8.82 2.17
N LEU A 91 3.92 -10.01 2.56
CA LEU A 91 5.00 -10.73 1.86
C LEU A 91 4.53 -11.20 0.48
N ASN A 92 3.28 -11.64 0.38
CA ASN A 92 2.67 -11.99 -0.90
C ASN A 92 2.55 -10.77 -1.84
N ALA A 93 2.26 -9.57 -1.32
CA ALA A 93 2.19 -8.35 -2.13
C ALA A 93 3.56 -8.04 -2.76
N ILE A 94 4.64 -8.19 -1.98
CA ILE A 94 6.01 -8.01 -2.49
C ILE A 94 6.35 -9.08 -3.54
N ALA A 95 5.98 -10.34 -3.29
CA ALA A 95 6.22 -11.42 -4.25
C ALA A 95 5.47 -11.19 -5.58
N LEU A 96 4.22 -10.72 -5.52
CA LEU A 96 3.43 -10.38 -6.71
C LEU A 96 4.05 -9.20 -7.48
N GLY A 97 4.51 -8.15 -6.79
CA GLY A 97 5.14 -7.00 -7.45
C GLY A 97 6.53 -7.29 -8.03
N ALA A 98 7.15 -8.41 -7.68
CA ALA A 98 8.46 -8.82 -8.20
C ALA A 98 8.37 -9.78 -9.40
N MET A 99 7.19 -10.34 -9.67
CA MET A 99 6.92 -11.24 -10.81
C MET A 99 6.74 -10.45 -12.09
#